data_AF-L9XHN7-F1
#
_entry.id   AF-L9XHN7-F1
#
_cell.length_a   1.000
_cell.length_b   1.000
_cell.length_c   1.000
_cell.angle_alpha   90.00
_cell.angle_beta   90.00
_cell.angle_gamma   90.00
#
_symmetry.space_group_name_H-M   'P 1'
#
loop_
_entity.id
_entity.type
_entity.pdbx_description
1 polymer ?
#
loop_
_entity_poly.entity_id
_entity_poly.type
_entity_poly.pdbx_seq_one_letter_code
_entity_poly.pdbx_strand_id
1 'polypeptide(L)'
;MGATVEITEEDGEYTARDRDTGTTGTGSTRATALAVLAARLGAEEDLANADRKAEFRALTERTRQRFEAEGVTEDDLEDAIALARSE
;
A
#
# COMPACT_ATOMS: atom_id res chain seq x y z
N MET A 1 -3.49 12.81 -12.70
CA MET A 1 -3.50 14.10 -12.00
C MET A 1 -2.22 14.14 -11.18
N GLY A 2 -1.40 15.19 -11.33
CA GLY A 2 -0.06 15.23 -10.74
C GLY A 2 -0.11 15.66 -9.28
N ALA A 3 0.60 14.94 -8.41
CA ALA A 3 0.78 15.28 -7.01
C ALA A 3 1.30 16.73 -6.93
N THR A 4 0.47 17.62 -6.39
CA THR A 4 0.83 19.03 -6.27
C THR A 4 1.48 19.21 -4.91
N VAL A 5 2.81 19.24 -4.90
CA VAL A 5 3.57 19.58 -3.70
C VAL A 5 3.59 21.10 -3.53
N GLU A 6 3.13 21.58 -2.38
CA GLU A 6 3.29 22.96 -1.96
C GLU A 6 4.61 23.13 -1.21
N ILE A 7 5.34 24.21 -1.49
CA ILE A 7 6.54 24.56 -0.73
C ILE A 7 6.33 25.95 -0.15
N THR A 8 6.50 26.06 1.16
CA THR A 8 6.43 27.30 1.94
C THR A 8 7.77 27.55 2.62
N GLU A 9 8.08 28.82 2.87
CA GLU A 9 9.27 29.27 3.59
C GLU A 9 8.82 30.20 4.71
N GLU A 10 9.19 29.89 5.95
CA GLU A 10 8.90 30.69 7.14
C GLU A 10 10.14 30.70 8.03
N ASP A 11 10.59 31.88 8.47
CA ASP A 11 11.77 32.07 9.31
C ASP A 11 13.06 31.35 8.84
N GLY A 12 13.24 31.22 7.52
CA GLY A 12 14.39 30.55 6.91
C GLY A 12 14.32 29.02 6.91
N GLU A 13 13.20 28.44 7.34
CA GLU A 13 12.89 27.03 7.23
C GLU A 13 11.91 26.78 6.06
N TYR A 14 12.21 25.77 5.26
CA TYR A 14 11.35 25.33 4.16
C TYR A 14 10.47 24.17 4.60
N THR A 15 9.19 24.23 4.27
CA THR A 15 8.21 23.16 4.45
C THR A 15 7.64 22.75 3.11
N ALA A 16 7.86 21.49 2.71
CA ALA A 16 7.21 20.86 1.57
C ALA A 16 6.01 20.05 2.07
N ARG A 17 4.86 20.19 1.42
CA ARG A 17 3.61 19.51 1.78
C ARG A 17 3.00 18.85 0.55
N ASP A 18 2.72 17.57 0.64
CA ASP A 18 1.86 16.91 -0.33
C ASP A 18 0.39 17.30 -0.08
N ARG A 19 -0.31 17.79 -1.10
CA ARG A 19 -1.70 18.22 -0.95
C ARG A 19 -2.69 17.07 -0.81
N ASP A 20 -2.35 15.90 -1.35
CA ASP A 20 -3.27 14.77 -1.42
C ASP A 20 -3.28 14.00 -0.10
N THR A 21 -2.11 13.79 0.50
CA THR A 21 -1.97 13.08 1.79
C THR A 21 -1.87 14.02 2.98
N GLY A 22 -1.47 15.28 2.77
CA GLY A 22 -1.17 16.22 3.84
C GLY A 22 0.19 15.99 4.51
N THR A 23 0.96 14.98 4.07
CA THR A 23 2.29 14.67 4.59
C THR A 23 3.24 15.85 4.33
N THR A 24 4.08 16.17 5.31
CA THR A 24 5.03 17.29 5.22
C THR A 24 6.46 16.82 5.38
N GLY A 25 7.41 17.56 4.81
CA GLY A 25 8.83 17.47 5.09
C GLY A 25 9.41 18.86 5.29
N THR A 26 10.28 19.03 6.29
CA THR A 26 10.89 20.33 6.62
C THR A 26 12.40 20.29 6.43
N GLY A 27 13.02 21.45 6.21
CA GLY A 27 14.46 21.57 6.15
C GLY A 27 14.96 22.99 5.92
N SER A 28 16.24 23.23 6.21
CA SER A 28 16.89 24.53 6.00
C SER A 28 17.06 24.93 4.52
N THR A 29 16.77 24.01 3.60
CA THR A 29 16.73 24.29 2.16
C THR A 29 15.52 23.60 1.53
N ARG A 30 15.07 24.12 0.38
CA ARG A 30 14.00 23.49 -0.42
C ARG A 30 14.29 22.03 -0.74
N ALA A 31 15.55 21.72 -1.08
CA ALA A 31 15.96 20.36 -1.41
C ALA A 31 15.83 19.41 -0.23
N THR A 32 16.22 19.87 0.97
CA THR A 32 16.09 19.08 2.21
C THR A 32 14.63 18.84 2.56
N ALA A 33 13.78 19.87 2.50
CA ALA A 33 12.35 19.74 2.76
C ALA A 33 11.68 18.71 1.83
N LEU A 34 12.03 18.73 0.54
CA LEU A 34 11.56 17.75 -0.45
C LEU A 34 12.11 16.34 -0.19
N ALA A 35 13.39 16.20 0.15
CA ALA A 35 13.98 14.89 0.45
C ALA A 35 13.33 14.24 1.67
N VAL A 36 13.03 15.02 2.71
CA VAL A 36 12.31 14.56 3.90
C VAL A 36 10.87 14.17 3.55
N LEU A 37 10.19 14.96 2.72
CA LEU A 37 8.84 14.63 2.24
C LEU A 37 8.84 13.31 1.45
N ALA A 38 9.78 13.14 0.51
CA ALA A 38 9.91 11.92 -0.28
C ALA A 38 10.17 10.68 0.58
N ALA A 39 11.04 10.79 1.59
CA ALA A 39 11.30 9.70 2.52
C ALA A 39 10.06 9.30 3.34
N ARG A 40 9.25 10.28 3.76
CA ARG A 40 8.00 10.02 4.51
C ARG A 40 6.92 9.37 3.64
N LEU A 41 6.73 9.87 2.41
CA LEU A 41 5.79 9.28 1.45
C LEU A 41 6.20 7.85 1.07
N GLY A 42 7.50 7.60 0.86
CA GLY A 42 8.00 6.25 0.60
C GLY A 42 7.77 5.29 1.78
N ALA A 43 7.93 5.75 3.01
CA ALA A 43 7.64 4.94 4.19
C ALA A 43 6.15 4.61 4.35
N GLU A 44 5.24 5.52 4.00
CA GLU A 44 3.79 5.26 3.96
C GLU A 44 3.43 4.22 2.90
N GLU A 45 4.05 4.29 1.71
CA GLU A 45 3.84 3.30 0.65
C GLU A 45 4.31 1.90 1.08
N ASP A 46 5.49 1.82 1.70
CA ASP A 46 6.02 0.55 2.22
C ASP A 46 5.13 -0.04 3.33
N LEU A 47 4.62 0.79 4.25
CA LEU A 47 3.67 0.36 5.28
C LEU A 47 2.35 -0.11 4.69
N ALA A 48 1.76 0.63 3.75
CA ALA A 48 0.53 0.25 3.07
C ALA A 48 0.67 -1.07 2.29
N ASN A 49 1.84 -1.31 1.68
CA ASN A 49 2.13 -2.56 1.00
C ASN A 49 2.29 -3.73 1.98
N ALA A 50 2.97 -3.51 3.11
CA ALA A 50 3.10 -4.51 4.17
C ALA A 50 1.73 -4.92 4.74
N ASP A 51 0.84 -3.97 4.99
CA ASP A 51 -0.53 -4.21 5.46
C ASP A 51 -1.34 -5.01 4.45
N ARG A 52 -1.30 -4.64 3.17
CA ARG A 52 -1.99 -5.39 2.10
C ARG A 52 -1.48 -6.84 2.00
N LYS A 53 -0.17 -7.05 2.15
CA LYS A 53 0.43 -8.39 2.14
C LYS A 53 -0.01 -9.21 3.36
N ALA A 54 -0.14 -8.59 4.53
CA ALA A 54 -0.67 -9.24 5.71
C ALA A 54 -2.15 -9.63 5.54
N GLU A 55 -2.97 -8.73 4.98
CA GLU A 55 -4.38 -8.99 4.68
C GLU A 55 -4.53 -10.14 3.67
N PHE A 56 -3.76 -10.15 2.59
CA PHE A 56 -3.79 -11.21 1.59
C PHE A 56 -3.40 -12.58 2.19
N ARG A 57 -2.40 -12.61 3.08
CA ARG A 57 -2.02 -13.82 3.81
C ARG A 57 -3.14 -14.30 4.73
N ALA A 58 -3.78 -13.38 5.46
CA ALA A 58 -4.90 -13.73 6.34
C ALA A 58 -6.10 -14.28 5.54
N LEU A 59 -6.40 -13.69 4.38
CA LEU A 59 -7.45 -14.17 3.49
C LEU A 59 -7.13 -15.56 2.92
N THR A 60 -5.89 -15.76 2.49
CA THR A 60 -5.40 -17.06 2.00
C THR A 60 -5.55 -18.14 3.07
N GLU A 61 -5.09 -17.86 4.29
CA GLU A 61 -5.15 -18.79 5.41
C GLU A 61 -6.59 -19.12 5.80
N ARG A 62 -7.46 -18.11 5.87
CA ARG A 62 -8.89 -18.31 6.13
C ARG A 62 -9.56 -19.17 5.05
N THR A 63 -9.20 -18.96 3.79
CA THR A 63 -9.75 -19.73 2.66
C THR A 63 -9.28 -21.17 2.73
N ARG A 64 -7.99 -21.40 3.01
CA ARG A 64 -7.43 -22.73 3.23
C ARG A 64 -8.14 -23.47 4.36
N GLN A 65 -8.32 -22.83 5.51
CA GLN A 65 -9.03 -23.43 6.66
C GLN A 65 -10.46 -23.85 6.32
N ARG A 66 -11.15 -23.08 5.47
CA ARG A 66 -12.50 -23.45 5.01
C ARG A 66 -12.47 -24.68 4.10
N PHE A 67 -11.55 -24.75 3.15
CA PHE A 67 -11.41 -25.94 2.30
C PHE A 67 -11.05 -27.18 3.11
N GLU A 68 -10.14 -27.06 4.08
CA GLU A 68 -9.79 -28.17 4.98
C GLU A 68 -11.00 -28.60 5.84
N ALA A 69 -11.77 -27.65 6.37
CA ALA A 69 -12.96 -27.95 7.17
C ALA A 69 -14.11 -28.57 6.36
N GLU A 70 -14.26 -28.17 5.09
CA GLU A 70 -15.25 -28.71 4.17
C GLU A 70 -14.78 -30.00 3.49
N GLY A 71 -13.53 -30.43 3.75
CA GLY A 71 -12.95 -31.64 3.18
C GLY A 71 -12.67 -31.54 1.68
N VAL A 72 -12.58 -30.32 1.15
CA VAL A 72 -12.33 -30.05 -0.28
C VAL A 72 -10.91 -30.43 -0.62
N THR A 73 -10.77 -31.29 -1.64
CA THR A 73 -9.50 -31.75 -2.15
C THR A 73 -9.02 -30.92 -3.34
N GLU A 74 -7.78 -31.13 -3.75
CA GLU A 74 -7.23 -30.49 -4.96
C GLU A 74 -8.00 -30.92 -6.22
N ASP A 75 -8.46 -32.18 -6.27
CA ASP A 75 -9.27 -32.72 -7.37
C ASP A 75 -10.63 -32.00 -7.47
N ASP A 76 -11.30 -31.74 -6.34
CA ASP A 76 -12.58 -31.00 -6.31
C ASP A 76 -12.42 -29.56 -6.83
N LEU A 77 -11.26 -28.94 -6.57
CA LEU A 77 -10.91 -27.61 -7.06
C LEU A 77 -10.64 -27.62 -8.57
N GLU A 78 -9.90 -28.60 -9.08
CA GLU A 78 -9.64 -28.75 -10.51
C GLU A 78 -10.93 -28.98 -11.29
N ASP A 79 -11.82 -29.84 -10.79
CA ASP A 79 -13.13 -30.11 -11.40
C ASP A 79 -14.01 -28.85 -11.44
N ALA A 80 -14.06 -28.08 -10.34
CA ALA A 80 -14.83 -26.83 -10.30
C ALA A 80 -14.28 -25.77 -11.27
N ILE A 81 -12.95 -25.64 -11.37
CA ILE A 81 -12.30 -24.72 -12.32
C ILE A 81 -12.53 -25.16 -13.76
N ALA A 82 -12.46 -26.46 -14.04
CA ALA A 82 -12.72 -27.02 -15.36
C ALA A 82 -14.18 -26.74 -15.79
N LEU A 83 -15.13 -26.93 -14.88
CA LEU A 83 -16.54 -26.63 -15.12
C LEU A 83 -16.75 -25.14 -15.43
N ALA A 84 -16.21 -24.24 -14.60
CA ALA A 84 -16.33 -22.79 -14.77
C ALA A 84 -15.67 -22.24 -16.05
N ARG A 85 -14.70 -22.97 -16.62
CA ARG A 85 -14.08 -22.62 -17.91
C ARG A 85 -14.84 -23.17 -19.12
N SER A 86 -15.76 -24.11 -18.90
CA SER A 86 -16.54 -24.75 -19.95
C SER A 86 -17.92 -24.11 -20.18
N GLU A 87 -18.34 -23.22 -19.28
CA GLU A 87 -19.43 -22.24 -19.49
C GLU A 87 -18.97 -21.04 -20.31
#